data_AF-A0A3B0X0V1-F1
#
_entry.id   AF-A0A3B0X0V1-F1
#
_cell.length_a   1.000
_cell.length_b   1.000
_cell.length_c   1.000
_cell.angle_alpha   90.00
_cell.angle_beta   90.00
_cell.angle_gamma   90.00
#
_symmetry.space_group_name_H-M   'P 1'
#
loop_
_entity.id
_entity.type
_entity.pdbx_description
1 polymer ?
#
loop_
_entity_poly.entity_id
_entity_poly.type
_entity_poly.pdbx_seq_one_letter_code
_entity_poly.pdbx_strand_id
1 'polypeptide(L)'
;MNSFQVVDVNVYKKWRQEMRMKKSNRRKFCCSIGAVLLVVSNNLLSDVVANRAALENAIPWIESQQNADGSWGANDNIHYLITTNVVEALKKSGEYNVAYYAGIAWLENHQASNVDFVSRKITSLNDRGNNLVDDLNYLQIAKQEPAQDGWGISENYKSSALDTVLVLNALSVSGSNVSGQTGAINFLSTNQLADGGWSLVNASVSDPWISAYVHTILASLNSSNALVTTMLTNSTSFILATPDTSSSLVLAQTALALFKSQELSVRVDQIITVLLSRQSVAGDWSDVYTTSVVTRMLSAVLGMDANNLQQSAGITDQSLRSIINAQLGNNAFDNIVQGELLDITSLDLRSSDVLSLVGLSGATNLTVVQVNASTDTSSLVGVTIIVDSDSDGIVEATDNCPLISNPAQANLDGDAFGDVCDSDIDGDGFTVAQGDWNDFDNTLYPGAPEICGDGIDQDGDGSDMVCGDVNGDGQIALADILLSQQHLLGNLTLDAESIARGDLYPANAPDGQITISDILLLQQLVLGVQ
;
A
#
# COMPACT_ATOMS: atom_id res chain seq x y z
N MET A 1 26.21 -31.78 1.65
CA MET A 1 25.72 -31.06 0.46
C MET A 1 24.33 -31.59 0.14
N ASN A 2 23.30 -30.86 0.55
CA ASN A 2 21.95 -30.92 -0.04
C ASN A 2 21.38 -29.52 0.17
N SER A 3 21.68 -28.64 -0.78
CA SER A 3 21.09 -27.31 -0.87
C SER A 3 19.66 -27.46 -1.38
N PHE A 4 18.70 -27.58 -0.47
CA PHE A 4 17.30 -27.36 -0.83
C PHE A 4 17.04 -25.86 -0.76
N GLN A 5 16.81 -25.27 -1.93
CA GLN A 5 16.43 -23.88 -2.06
C GLN A 5 15.10 -23.67 -1.34
N VAL A 6 15.10 -22.68 -0.44
CA VAL A 6 13.94 -21.85 -0.09
C VAL A 6 13.03 -21.75 -1.30
N VAL A 7 11.71 -21.93 -1.11
CA VAL A 7 10.69 -21.69 -2.15
C VAL A 7 11.12 -20.47 -2.94
N ASP A 8 11.42 -20.67 -4.22
CA ASP A 8 11.96 -19.61 -5.08
C ASP A 8 11.07 -18.37 -4.91
N VAL A 9 11.69 -17.23 -4.63
CA VAL A 9 11.03 -15.94 -4.50
C VAL A 9 10.07 -15.69 -5.68
N ASN A 10 10.36 -16.23 -6.86
CA ASN A 10 9.52 -16.17 -8.05
C ASN A 10 8.24 -17.03 -7.95
N VAL A 11 8.27 -18.15 -7.23
CA VAL A 11 7.09 -19.00 -6.94
C VAL A 11 6.16 -18.27 -5.97
N TYR A 12 6.71 -17.64 -4.93
CA TYR A 12 5.94 -16.81 -4.00
C TYR A 12 5.36 -15.55 -4.67
N LYS A 13 6.13 -14.87 -5.53
CA LYS A 13 5.68 -13.70 -6.31
C LYS A 13 4.53 -14.04 -7.27
N LYS A 14 4.66 -15.15 -8.03
CA LYS A 14 3.62 -15.62 -8.94
C LYS A 14 2.35 -16.05 -8.20
N TRP A 15 2.50 -16.70 -7.06
CA TRP A 15 1.40 -17.13 -6.20
C TRP A 15 0.60 -15.96 -5.59
N ARG A 16 1.26 -14.86 -5.18
CA ARG A 16 0.59 -13.66 -4.65
C ARG A 16 -0.19 -12.87 -5.71
N GLN A 17 0.31 -12.83 -6.94
CA GLN A 17 -0.41 -12.27 -8.09
C GLN A 17 -1.73 -13.02 -8.38
N GLU A 18 -1.76 -14.34 -8.17
CA GLU A 18 -2.93 -15.19 -8.41
C GLU A 18 -4.03 -15.03 -7.33
N MET A 19 -3.67 -14.61 -6.11
CA MET A 19 -4.58 -14.41 -4.96
C MET A 19 -5.51 -13.18 -5.08
N ARG A 20 -5.15 -12.15 -5.87
CA ARG A 20 -5.91 -10.89 -6.01
C ARG A 20 -7.04 -10.91 -7.04
N MET A 21 -7.28 -12.04 -7.71
CA MET A 21 -8.39 -12.20 -8.65
C MET A 21 -9.75 -12.33 -7.92
N LYS A 22 -10.76 -11.56 -8.36
CA LYS A 22 -12.12 -11.48 -7.77
C LYS A 22 -12.71 -12.87 -7.48
N LYS A 23 -13.47 -12.96 -6.37
CA LYS A 23 -14.17 -14.16 -5.84
C LYS A 23 -14.83 -15.07 -6.90
N SER A 24 -15.28 -14.54 -8.04
CA SER A 24 -15.94 -15.31 -9.10
C SER A 24 -15.02 -16.17 -9.98
N ASN A 25 -13.70 -15.89 -10.03
CA ASN A 25 -12.75 -16.65 -10.85
C ASN A 25 -12.02 -17.78 -10.11
N ARG A 26 -12.16 -17.87 -8.78
CA ARG A 26 -11.46 -18.86 -7.93
C ARG A 26 -11.82 -20.32 -8.23
N ARG A 27 -13.04 -20.60 -8.71
CA ARG A 27 -13.51 -21.98 -8.99
C ARG A 27 -13.02 -22.54 -10.33
N LYS A 28 -12.69 -21.71 -11.33
CA LYS A 28 -12.28 -22.20 -12.65
C LYS A 28 -10.79 -22.54 -12.74
N PHE A 29 -9.96 -22.08 -11.80
CA PHE A 29 -8.50 -22.18 -11.88
C PHE A 29 -7.88 -23.29 -10.99
N CYS A 30 -8.64 -23.88 -10.06
CA CYS A 30 -8.18 -25.07 -9.32
C CYS A 30 -7.78 -26.25 -10.23
N CYS A 31 -8.25 -26.27 -11.50
CA CYS A 31 -7.89 -27.30 -12.47
C CYS A 31 -6.54 -27.11 -13.20
N SER A 32 -5.92 -25.93 -13.18
CA SER A 32 -4.69 -25.64 -13.97
C SER A 32 -3.39 -25.66 -13.16
N ILE A 33 -3.45 -25.77 -11.83
CA ILE A 33 -2.29 -25.79 -10.93
C ILE A 33 -1.53 -27.13 -10.97
N GLY A 34 -2.12 -28.18 -11.55
CA GLY A 34 -1.50 -29.51 -11.66
C GLY A 34 -0.24 -29.62 -12.53
N ALA A 35 0.21 -28.55 -13.18
CA ALA A 35 1.27 -28.61 -14.20
C ALA A 35 2.60 -27.92 -13.85
N VAL A 36 2.72 -27.19 -12.73
CA VAL A 36 3.98 -26.44 -12.39
C VAL A 36 4.69 -26.99 -11.15
N LEU A 37 4.11 -27.95 -10.43
CA LEU A 37 4.74 -28.68 -9.33
C LEU A 37 5.40 -29.97 -9.84
N LEU A 38 6.45 -29.83 -10.65
CA LEU A 38 7.32 -30.93 -11.06
C LEU A 38 8.76 -30.49 -10.83
N VAL A 39 9.25 -30.66 -9.60
CA VAL A 39 10.56 -31.21 -9.19
C VAL A 39 10.66 -31.02 -7.66
N VAL A 40 10.03 -31.90 -6.89
CA VAL A 40 10.63 -32.50 -5.69
C VAL A 40 10.14 -33.94 -5.65
N SER A 41 11.08 -34.86 -5.73
CA SER A 41 10.89 -36.30 -5.86
C SER A 41 10.15 -36.92 -4.66
N ASN A 42 9.11 -37.69 -4.98
CA ASN A 42 8.57 -38.86 -4.27
C ASN A 42 8.65 -38.90 -2.73
N ASN A 43 7.44 -38.81 -2.16
CA ASN A 43 7.05 -39.00 -0.76
C ASN A 43 7.47 -37.88 0.18
N LEU A 44 6.51 -37.46 1.02
CA LEU A 44 6.60 -36.53 2.15
C LEU A 44 6.14 -35.10 1.85
N LEU A 45 5.37 -34.54 2.78
CA LEU A 45 4.46 -33.39 2.75
C LEU A 45 3.02 -33.77 2.37
N SER A 46 2.24 -34.10 3.40
CA SER A 46 0.78 -33.94 3.41
C SER A 46 0.31 -32.81 2.48
N ASP A 47 -0.72 -33.08 1.67
CA ASP A 47 -1.19 -32.28 0.54
C ASP A 47 -1.03 -30.76 0.77
N VAL A 48 -0.11 -30.11 0.05
CA VAL A 48 0.15 -28.66 0.12
C VAL A 48 -1.16 -27.88 0.00
N VAL A 49 -2.14 -28.40 -0.74
CA VAL A 49 -3.48 -27.84 -0.88
C VAL A 49 -4.25 -27.88 0.45
N ALA A 50 -4.20 -28.99 1.18
CA ALA A 50 -4.89 -29.14 2.46
C ALA A 50 -4.26 -28.28 3.55
N ASN A 51 -2.93 -28.23 3.62
CA ASN A 51 -2.20 -27.37 4.56
C ASN A 51 -2.52 -25.89 4.32
N ARG A 52 -2.57 -25.50 3.05
CA ARG A 52 -2.99 -24.15 2.64
C ARG A 52 -4.43 -23.86 3.00
N ALA A 53 -5.36 -24.75 2.68
CA ALA A 53 -6.78 -24.55 3.00
C ALA A 53 -6.99 -24.41 4.52
N ALA A 54 -6.26 -25.19 5.32
CA ALA A 54 -6.30 -25.05 6.77
C ALA A 54 -5.79 -23.68 7.24
N LEU A 55 -4.69 -23.19 6.69
CA LEU A 55 -4.16 -21.86 6.97
C LEU A 55 -5.16 -20.74 6.57
N GLU A 56 -5.76 -20.85 5.38
CA GLU A 56 -6.75 -19.90 4.85
C GLU A 56 -8.03 -19.84 5.69
N ASN A 57 -8.38 -20.92 6.39
CA ASN A 57 -9.49 -20.93 7.35
C ASN A 57 -9.09 -20.34 8.71
N ALA A 58 -7.84 -20.52 9.13
CA ALA A 58 -7.36 -20.12 10.45
C ALA A 58 -7.15 -18.61 10.57
N ILE A 59 -6.61 -17.96 9.53
CA ILE A 59 -6.28 -16.52 9.54
C ILE A 59 -7.52 -15.66 9.80
N PRO A 60 -8.63 -15.76 9.04
CA PRO A 60 -9.83 -14.97 9.30
C PRO A 60 -10.44 -15.26 10.68
N TRP A 61 -10.32 -16.50 11.16
CA TRP A 61 -10.77 -16.84 12.51
C TRP A 61 -9.94 -16.10 13.56
N ILE A 62 -8.61 -16.14 13.50
CA ILE A 62 -7.72 -15.43 14.44
C ILE A 62 -8.03 -13.92 14.42
N GLU A 63 -8.16 -13.32 13.22
CA GLU A 63 -8.50 -11.90 13.06
C GLU A 63 -9.83 -11.55 13.75
N SER A 64 -10.84 -12.41 13.61
CA SER A 64 -12.15 -12.20 14.26
C SER A 64 -12.11 -12.25 15.78
N GLN A 65 -11.04 -12.79 16.38
CA GLN A 65 -10.85 -12.84 17.83
C GLN A 65 -10.11 -11.61 18.39
N GLN A 66 -9.78 -10.62 17.55
CA GLN A 66 -9.10 -9.41 17.99
C GLN A 66 -10.01 -8.53 18.84
N ASN A 67 -9.50 -8.07 19.98
CA ASN A 67 -10.17 -7.12 20.85
C ASN A 67 -10.21 -5.72 20.22
N ALA A 68 -11.13 -4.87 20.69
CA ALA A 68 -11.26 -3.51 20.19
C ALA A 68 -10.01 -2.63 20.43
N ASP A 69 -9.16 -2.99 21.38
CA ASP A 69 -7.89 -2.32 21.65
C ASP A 69 -6.74 -2.80 20.75
N GLY A 70 -6.97 -3.78 19.89
CA GLY A 70 -5.98 -4.38 19.00
C GLY A 70 -5.28 -5.62 19.56
N SER A 71 -5.50 -5.97 20.83
CA SER A 71 -4.90 -7.16 21.45
C SER A 71 -5.64 -8.46 21.10
N TRP A 72 -5.03 -9.59 21.46
CA TRP A 72 -5.71 -10.87 21.57
C TRP A 72 -5.58 -11.45 22.97
N GLY A 73 -6.63 -12.15 23.40
CA GLY A 73 -6.70 -12.82 24.70
C GLY A 73 -7.92 -12.39 25.50
N ALA A 74 -8.27 -13.21 26.49
CA ALA A 74 -9.51 -13.05 27.26
C ALA A 74 -9.31 -12.43 28.66
N ASN A 75 -8.07 -12.28 29.12
CA ASN A 75 -7.78 -11.65 30.41
C ASN A 75 -6.41 -10.93 30.42
N ASP A 76 -6.32 -9.91 31.27
CA ASP A 76 -5.17 -9.00 31.38
C ASP A 76 -3.83 -9.71 31.60
N ASN A 77 -3.83 -10.89 32.24
CA ASN A 77 -2.61 -11.64 32.57
C ASN A 77 -1.99 -12.38 31.38
N ILE A 78 -2.72 -12.57 30.27
CA ILE A 78 -2.22 -13.32 29.11
C ILE A 78 -2.34 -12.57 27.78
N HIS A 79 -2.87 -11.33 27.77
CA HIS A 79 -2.97 -10.51 26.55
C HIS A 79 -1.62 -10.38 25.85
N TYR A 80 -0.55 -10.14 26.60
CA TYR A 80 0.78 -9.97 26.04
C TYR A 80 1.30 -11.24 25.35
N LEU A 81 1.12 -12.39 26.00
CA LEU A 81 1.52 -13.68 25.45
C LEU A 81 0.75 -14.00 24.17
N ILE A 82 -0.57 -13.86 24.18
CA ILE A 82 -1.39 -14.23 23.01
C ILE A 82 -1.16 -13.24 21.87
N THR A 83 -1.13 -11.94 22.15
CA THR A 83 -0.89 -10.88 21.15
C THR A 83 0.45 -11.07 20.45
N THR A 84 1.54 -11.30 21.19
CA THR A 84 2.86 -11.56 20.58
C THR A 84 2.86 -12.82 19.71
N ASN A 85 2.16 -13.89 20.11
CA ASN A 85 2.09 -15.10 19.29
C ASN A 85 1.23 -14.93 18.03
N VAL A 86 0.12 -14.19 18.10
CA VAL A 86 -0.72 -13.91 16.94
C VAL A 86 0.00 -12.99 15.96
N VAL A 87 0.63 -11.91 16.44
CA VAL A 87 1.43 -11.01 15.60
C VAL A 87 2.54 -11.79 14.88
N GLU A 88 3.24 -12.67 15.58
CA GLU A 88 4.25 -13.53 14.97
C GLU A 88 3.62 -14.50 13.96
N ALA A 89 2.46 -15.09 14.26
CA ALA A 89 1.77 -15.98 13.33
C ALA A 89 1.38 -15.29 12.02
N LEU A 90 0.75 -14.12 12.11
CA LEU A 90 0.37 -13.29 10.96
C LEU A 90 1.60 -12.87 10.14
N LYS A 91 2.66 -12.41 10.82
CA LYS A 91 3.93 -12.07 10.16
C LYS A 91 4.51 -13.25 9.40
N LYS A 92 4.51 -14.44 10.01
CA LYS A 92 5.10 -15.67 9.44
C LYS A 92 4.23 -16.25 8.33
N SER A 93 2.93 -15.98 8.33
CA SER A 93 2.02 -16.28 7.21
C SER A 93 1.99 -15.19 6.14
N GLY A 94 2.80 -14.13 6.27
CA GLY A 94 2.84 -13.03 5.30
C GLY A 94 1.59 -12.15 5.28
N GLU A 95 0.82 -12.16 6.38
CA GLU A 95 -0.41 -11.39 6.56
C GLU A 95 -0.10 -10.05 7.24
N TYR A 96 0.12 -9.01 6.43
CA TYR A 96 0.37 -7.64 6.88
C TYR A 96 -0.88 -6.78 6.71
N ASN A 97 -1.93 -7.12 7.46
CA ASN A 97 -3.23 -6.49 7.36
C ASN A 97 -3.56 -5.63 8.60
N VAL A 98 -4.76 -5.02 8.60
CA VAL A 98 -5.21 -4.12 9.68
C VAL A 98 -5.12 -4.78 11.06
N ALA A 99 -5.45 -6.08 11.17
CA ALA A 99 -5.39 -6.79 12.44
C ALA A 99 -3.94 -6.92 12.92
N TYR A 100 -3.02 -7.32 12.03
CA TYR A 100 -1.59 -7.38 12.32
C TYR A 100 -1.06 -6.03 12.86
N TYR A 101 -1.39 -4.92 12.19
CA TYR A 101 -0.95 -3.59 12.59
C TYR A 101 -1.54 -3.11 13.92
N ALA A 102 -2.81 -3.41 14.18
CA ALA A 102 -3.43 -3.11 15.46
C ALA A 102 -2.77 -3.89 16.63
N GLY A 103 -2.38 -5.15 16.40
CA GLY A 103 -1.64 -5.95 17.38
C GLY A 103 -0.26 -5.40 17.69
N ILE A 104 0.47 -5.02 16.65
CA ILE A 104 1.77 -4.38 16.74
C ILE A 104 1.66 -3.05 17.52
N ALA A 105 0.71 -2.18 17.17
CA ALA A 105 0.48 -0.93 17.87
C ALA A 105 0.12 -1.15 19.36
N TRP A 106 -0.64 -2.20 19.67
CA TRP A 106 -0.91 -2.57 21.05
C TRP A 106 0.37 -2.92 21.82
N LEU A 107 1.26 -3.73 21.24
CA LEU A 107 2.53 -4.14 21.89
C LEU A 107 3.46 -2.96 22.20
N GLU A 108 3.45 -1.92 21.38
CA GLU A 108 4.24 -0.70 21.62
C GLU A 108 3.72 0.12 22.78
N ASN A 109 2.40 0.24 22.86
CA ASN A 109 1.72 1.10 23.84
C ASN A 109 1.51 0.42 25.20
N HIS A 110 1.88 -0.86 25.32
CA HIS A 110 1.73 -1.64 26.55
C HIS A 110 3.08 -2.14 27.08
N GLN A 111 3.30 -1.92 28.37
CA GLN A 111 4.52 -2.33 29.05
C GLN A 111 4.54 -3.84 29.30
N ALA A 112 5.63 -4.49 28.89
CA ALA A 112 5.90 -5.88 29.24
C ALA A 112 6.37 -5.97 30.70
N SER A 113 5.76 -6.86 31.48
CA SER A 113 5.94 -6.89 32.94
C SER A 113 6.92 -7.94 33.44
N ASN A 114 7.39 -8.83 32.57
CA ASN A 114 8.25 -9.96 32.94
C ASN A 114 9.19 -10.35 31.79
N VAL A 115 10.15 -11.22 32.08
CA VAL A 115 11.20 -11.64 31.13
C VAL A 115 10.64 -12.32 29.87
N ASP A 116 9.59 -13.14 30.01
CA ASP A 116 8.93 -13.80 28.87
C ASP A 116 8.34 -12.77 27.90
N PHE A 117 7.53 -11.84 28.45
CA PHE A 117 6.85 -10.82 27.67
C PHE A 117 7.83 -9.85 27.02
N VAL A 118 8.86 -9.42 27.75
CA VAL A 118 9.92 -8.55 27.22
C VAL A 118 10.67 -9.25 26.07
N SER A 119 11.02 -10.53 26.23
CA SER A 119 11.72 -11.29 25.20
C SER A 119 10.90 -11.45 23.92
N ARG A 120 9.59 -11.72 24.06
CA ARG A 120 8.65 -11.83 22.93
C ARG A 120 8.40 -10.48 22.26
N LYS A 121 8.33 -9.40 23.04
CA LYS A 121 8.21 -8.02 22.53
C LYS A 121 9.40 -7.68 21.64
N ILE A 122 10.63 -7.91 22.12
CA ILE A 122 11.86 -7.69 21.35
C ILE A 122 11.81 -8.47 20.04
N THR A 123 11.44 -9.75 20.08
CA THR A 123 11.35 -10.60 18.87
C THR A 123 10.30 -10.07 17.88
N SER A 124 9.21 -9.48 18.37
CA SER A 124 8.10 -9.00 17.54
C SER A 124 8.35 -7.62 16.93
N LEU A 125 9.14 -6.77 17.60
CA LEU A 125 9.35 -5.36 17.23
C LEU A 125 10.77 -5.05 16.69
N ASN A 126 11.72 -5.97 16.76
CA ASN A 126 13.10 -5.68 16.32
C ASN A 126 13.22 -5.37 14.83
N ASP A 127 12.44 -6.01 13.98
CA ASP A 127 12.40 -5.77 12.53
C ASP A 127 11.67 -4.47 12.15
N ARG A 128 11.10 -3.76 13.14
CA ARG A 128 10.30 -2.55 12.96
C ARG A 128 11.04 -1.24 13.24
N GLY A 129 12.29 -1.32 13.71
CA GLY A 129 13.11 -0.14 14.03
C GLY A 129 12.77 0.51 15.37
N ASN A 130 12.01 -0.17 16.23
CA ASN A 130 11.72 0.29 17.58
C ASN A 130 12.99 0.46 18.43
N ASN A 131 13.00 1.46 19.29
CA ASN A 131 14.03 1.60 20.32
C ASN A 131 13.78 0.58 21.44
N LEU A 132 14.58 -0.50 21.45
CA LEU A 132 14.48 -1.60 22.42
C LEU A 132 15.47 -1.49 23.58
N VAL A 133 16.11 -0.32 23.78
CA VAL A 133 17.17 -0.16 24.79
C VAL A 133 16.68 -0.49 26.20
N ASP A 134 15.50 -0.01 26.59
CA ASP A 134 14.94 -0.26 27.93
C ASP A 134 14.56 -1.74 28.13
N ASP A 135 13.98 -2.35 27.09
CA ASP A 135 13.62 -3.78 27.09
C ASP A 135 14.88 -4.66 27.22
N LEU A 136 15.95 -4.35 26.48
CA LEU A 136 17.24 -5.06 26.59
C LEU A 136 17.91 -4.84 27.95
N ASN A 137 17.83 -3.63 28.51
CA ASN A 137 18.37 -3.34 29.84
C ASN A 137 17.61 -4.11 30.93
N TYR A 138 16.29 -4.25 30.81
CA TYR A 138 15.50 -5.09 31.71
C TYR A 138 15.99 -6.55 31.70
N LEU A 139 16.22 -7.13 30.52
CA LEU A 139 16.75 -8.49 30.41
C LEU A 139 18.15 -8.62 31.03
N GLN A 140 18.99 -7.60 30.89
CA GLN A 140 20.32 -7.58 31.50
C GLN A 140 20.26 -7.53 33.03
N ILE A 141 19.34 -6.75 33.61
CA ILE A 141 19.12 -6.66 35.07
C ILE A 141 18.53 -7.96 35.61
N ALA A 142 17.59 -8.57 34.89
CA ALA A 142 16.95 -9.82 35.30
C ALA A 142 17.88 -11.04 35.22
N LYS A 143 19.07 -10.91 34.61
CA LYS A 143 20.06 -11.98 34.52
C LYS A 143 20.61 -12.31 35.91
N GLN A 144 20.65 -13.59 36.26
CA GLN A 144 21.28 -14.04 37.50
C GLN A 144 22.81 -14.20 37.33
N GLU A 145 23.61 -13.28 37.88
CA GLU A 145 25.08 -13.35 37.91
C GLU A 145 25.62 -13.92 39.25
N PRO A 146 26.71 -14.72 39.31
CA PRO A 146 27.36 -15.57 38.29
C PRO A 146 27.16 -17.09 38.56
N ALA A 147 26.20 -17.48 39.40
CA ALA A 147 26.07 -18.87 39.85
C ALA A 147 25.17 -19.77 38.98
N GLN A 148 24.41 -19.22 38.03
CA GLN A 148 23.40 -19.97 37.26
C GLN A 148 23.31 -19.61 35.76
N ASP A 149 23.89 -18.52 35.27
CA ASP A 149 23.97 -18.15 33.82
C ASP A 149 22.65 -18.10 33.00
N GLY A 150 21.49 -18.33 33.63
CA GLY A 150 20.16 -18.34 32.99
C GLY A 150 19.18 -17.32 33.55
N TRP A 151 17.99 -17.23 32.95
CA TRP A 151 16.93 -16.29 33.33
C TRP A 151 15.73 -17.02 33.92
N GLY A 152 15.06 -16.36 34.87
CA GLY A 152 13.73 -16.72 35.36
C GLY A 152 12.71 -15.65 34.96
N ILE A 153 11.47 -15.78 35.44
CA ILE A 153 10.37 -14.88 35.06
C ILE A 153 10.61 -13.39 35.39
N SER A 154 11.40 -13.08 36.43
CA SER A 154 11.84 -11.72 36.78
C SER A 154 13.14 -11.74 37.58
N GLU A 155 13.65 -10.56 37.95
CA GLU A 155 14.77 -10.43 38.87
C GLU A 155 14.54 -11.27 40.15
N ASN A 156 15.58 -11.98 40.61
CA ASN A 156 15.57 -12.85 41.79
C ASN A 156 14.73 -14.16 41.68
N TYR A 157 14.05 -14.44 40.56
CA TYR A 157 13.38 -15.72 40.35
C TYR A 157 14.29 -16.75 39.70
N LYS A 158 14.24 -18.00 40.19
CA LYS A 158 15.06 -19.11 39.69
C LYS A 158 14.98 -19.24 38.17
N SER A 159 16.13 -19.52 37.56
CA SER A 159 16.24 -19.70 36.13
C SER A 159 15.47 -20.92 35.63
N SER A 160 14.89 -20.80 34.42
CA SER A 160 14.14 -21.86 33.74
C SER A 160 14.62 -22.01 32.30
N ALA A 161 14.44 -23.21 31.73
CA ALA A 161 14.79 -23.45 30.33
C ALA A 161 13.98 -22.56 29.37
N LEU A 162 12.69 -22.35 29.67
CA LEU A 162 11.79 -21.54 28.84
C LEU A 162 12.20 -20.06 28.85
N ASP A 163 12.35 -19.45 30.02
CA ASP A 163 12.72 -18.03 30.13
C ASP A 163 14.11 -17.78 29.54
N THR A 164 15.05 -18.69 29.79
CA THR A 164 16.42 -18.59 29.26
C THR A 164 16.44 -18.68 27.73
N VAL A 165 15.67 -19.59 27.12
CA VAL A 165 15.67 -19.72 25.66
C VAL A 165 14.96 -18.55 24.97
N LEU A 166 13.94 -17.97 25.62
CA LEU A 166 13.28 -16.76 25.15
C LEU A 166 14.23 -15.57 25.12
N VAL A 167 15.02 -15.37 26.18
CA VAL A 167 16.05 -14.33 26.21
C VAL A 167 17.13 -14.59 25.17
N LEU A 168 17.59 -15.84 25.03
CA LEU A 168 18.55 -16.21 23.99
C LEU A 168 18.05 -15.85 22.58
N ASN A 169 16.77 -16.12 22.30
CA ASN A 169 16.15 -15.73 21.03
C ASN A 169 16.13 -14.20 20.86
N ALA A 170 15.69 -13.46 21.88
CA ALA A 170 15.61 -12.01 21.86
C ALA A 170 16.98 -11.36 21.60
N LEU A 171 18.02 -11.83 22.30
CA LEU A 171 19.41 -11.35 22.11
C LEU A 171 19.96 -11.72 20.73
N SER A 172 19.60 -12.89 20.20
CA SER A 172 20.03 -13.30 18.86
C SER A 172 19.39 -12.45 17.77
N VAL A 173 18.08 -12.20 17.86
CA VAL A 173 17.33 -11.42 16.88
C VAL A 173 17.72 -9.94 16.92
N SER A 174 17.95 -9.39 18.12
CA SER A 174 18.36 -7.99 18.27
C SER A 174 19.81 -7.70 17.83
N GLY A 175 20.59 -8.72 17.50
CA GLY A 175 22.02 -8.57 17.20
C GLY A 175 22.84 -8.03 18.38
N SER A 176 22.27 -8.04 19.60
CA SER A 176 22.94 -7.51 20.78
C SER A 176 24.07 -8.44 21.17
N ASN A 177 25.30 -7.93 21.06
CA ASN A 177 26.54 -8.69 21.21
C ASN A 177 26.93 -8.91 22.69
N VAL A 178 25.95 -9.27 23.52
CA VAL A 178 26.08 -9.28 24.97
C VAL A 178 26.60 -10.63 25.46
N SER A 179 27.45 -10.60 26.50
CA SER A 179 28.01 -11.73 27.25
C SER A 179 26.99 -12.71 27.86
N GLY A 180 25.70 -12.56 27.57
CA GLY A 180 24.61 -13.43 28.02
C GLY A 180 24.33 -14.64 27.13
N GLN A 181 24.64 -14.61 25.83
CA GLN A 181 24.31 -15.73 24.92
C GLN A 181 25.07 -17.01 25.28
N THR A 182 26.37 -16.91 25.55
CA THR A 182 27.19 -18.06 25.97
C THR A 182 26.70 -18.64 27.30
N GLY A 183 26.33 -17.78 28.25
CA GLY A 183 25.74 -18.20 29.54
C GLY A 183 24.42 -18.95 29.34
N ALA A 184 23.52 -18.40 28.53
CA ALA A 184 22.25 -19.05 28.20
C ALA A 184 22.44 -20.45 27.60
N ILE A 185 23.37 -20.59 26.65
CA ILE A 185 23.70 -21.88 26.01
C ILE A 185 24.25 -22.87 27.04
N ASN A 186 25.15 -22.43 27.93
CA ASN A 186 25.69 -23.26 29.00
C ASN A 186 24.61 -23.70 30.00
N PHE A 187 23.72 -22.79 30.40
CA PHE A 187 22.59 -23.10 31.28
C PHE A 187 21.67 -24.15 30.65
N LEU A 188 21.26 -23.96 29.39
CA LEU A 188 20.42 -24.91 28.68
C LEU A 188 21.10 -26.28 28.56
N SER A 189 22.40 -26.31 28.29
CA SER A 189 23.16 -27.56 28.16
C SER A 189 23.28 -28.31 29.49
N THR A 190 23.44 -27.61 30.61
CA THR A 190 23.57 -28.22 31.95
C THR A 190 22.24 -28.64 32.54
N ASN A 191 21.13 -28.07 32.06
CA ASN A 191 19.77 -28.36 32.52
C ASN A 191 18.98 -29.25 31.53
N GLN A 192 19.61 -29.77 30.49
CA GLN A 192 19.00 -30.80 29.64
C GLN A 192 18.93 -32.12 30.43
N LEU A 193 17.74 -32.72 30.51
CA LEU A 193 17.54 -33.97 31.24
C LEU A 193 18.09 -35.16 30.43
N ALA A 194 18.26 -36.31 31.10
CA ALA A 194 18.85 -37.51 30.51
C ALA A 194 18.02 -38.09 29.34
N ASP A 195 16.73 -37.76 29.27
CA ASP A 195 15.85 -38.11 28.15
C ASP A 195 16.03 -37.18 26.93
N GLY A 196 16.87 -36.16 27.04
CA GLY A 196 17.14 -35.17 25.99
C GLY A 196 16.20 -33.96 26.00
N GLY A 197 15.18 -33.94 26.85
CA GLY A 197 14.26 -32.81 26.96
C GLY A 197 14.64 -31.78 28.02
N TRP A 198 13.76 -30.79 28.19
CA TRP A 198 13.81 -29.79 29.25
C TRP A 198 12.48 -29.74 29.99
N SER A 199 12.55 -29.32 31.25
CA SER A 199 11.40 -29.28 32.14
C SER A 199 11.00 -27.87 32.55
N LEU A 200 9.86 -27.77 33.23
CA LEU A 200 9.55 -26.64 34.10
C LEU A 200 10.54 -26.56 35.27
N VAL A 201 10.63 -25.39 35.92
CA VAL A 201 11.56 -25.09 37.03
C VAL A 201 11.54 -26.19 38.10
N ASN A 202 12.70 -26.82 38.35
CA ASN A 202 12.93 -27.89 39.33
C ASN A 202 12.12 -29.20 39.11
N ALA A 203 11.66 -29.51 37.90
CA ALA A 203 11.00 -30.78 37.63
C ALA A 203 12.01 -31.86 37.19
N SER A 204 11.69 -33.13 37.49
CA SER A 204 12.50 -34.29 37.11
C SER A 204 12.02 -34.97 35.82
N VAL A 205 11.04 -34.38 35.14
CA VAL A 205 10.42 -34.91 33.92
C VAL A 205 10.38 -33.79 32.89
N SER A 206 10.79 -34.11 31.66
CA SER A 206 10.77 -33.16 30.56
C SER A 206 9.34 -32.84 30.14
N ASP A 207 9.08 -31.56 29.84
CA ASP A 207 7.82 -31.10 29.27
C ASP A 207 7.92 -31.13 27.73
N PRO A 208 7.01 -31.81 27.02
CA PRO A 208 7.06 -31.91 25.56
C PRO A 208 7.01 -30.58 24.83
N TRP A 209 6.21 -29.63 25.31
CA TRP A 209 6.07 -28.33 24.67
C TRP A 209 7.32 -27.47 24.88
N ILE A 210 7.82 -27.38 26.12
CA ILE A 210 9.06 -26.64 26.43
C ILE A 210 10.23 -27.22 25.64
N SER A 211 10.35 -28.56 25.59
CA SER A 211 11.43 -29.21 24.88
C SER A 211 11.41 -28.91 23.38
N ALA A 212 10.22 -28.98 22.76
CA ALA A 212 10.05 -28.62 21.36
C ALA A 212 10.27 -27.12 21.09
N TYR A 213 9.86 -26.24 22.02
CA TYR A 213 10.08 -24.80 21.91
C TYR A 213 11.58 -24.45 22.00
N VAL A 214 12.29 -25.00 22.98
CA VAL A 214 13.75 -24.84 23.14
C VAL A 214 14.46 -25.35 21.88
N HIS A 215 14.09 -26.53 21.38
CA HIS A 215 14.65 -27.09 20.16
C HIS A 215 14.46 -26.15 18.95
N THR A 216 13.26 -25.57 18.78
CA THR A 216 12.94 -24.67 17.66
C THR A 216 13.86 -23.45 17.63
N ILE A 217 14.10 -22.83 18.79
CA ILE A 217 15.01 -21.68 18.89
C ILE A 217 16.45 -22.12 18.63
N LEU A 218 16.92 -23.17 19.28
CA LEU A 218 18.28 -23.68 19.09
C LEU A 218 18.58 -24.03 17.62
N ALA A 219 17.61 -24.60 16.90
CA ALA A 219 17.73 -24.91 15.48
C ALA A 219 17.83 -23.66 14.59
N SER A 220 17.27 -22.54 15.05
CA SER A 220 17.31 -21.25 14.35
C SER A 220 18.60 -20.47 14.61
N LEU A 221 19.37 -20.85 15.63
CA LEU A 221 20.69 -20.30 15.91
C LEU A 221 21.71 -20.96 14.97
N ASN A 222 22.21 -20.20 13.99
CA ASN A 222 23.23 -20.62 13.03
C ASN A 222 24.52 -21.04 13.74
N SER A 223 24.64 -22.31 14.14
CA SER A 223 25.61 -22.70 15.16
C SER A 223 26.77 -23.53 14.60
N SER A 224 27.92 -22.87 14.48
CA SER A 224 29.25 -23.51 14.59
C SER A 224 29.57 -23.92 16.05
N ASN A 225 28.59 -23.92 16.96
CA ASN A 225 28.76 -24.18 18.40
C ASN A 225 28.41 -25.64 18.73
N ALA A 226 29.42 -26.40 19.18
CA ALA A 226 29.29 -27.83 19.46
C ALA A 226 28.28 -28.17 20.57
N LEU A 227 28.05 -27.29 21.56
CA LEU A 227 27.06 -27.52 22.61
C LEU A 227 25.64 -27.46 22.05
N VAL A 228 25.36 -26.50 21.17
CA VAL A 228 24.06 -26.38 20.49
C VAL A 228 23.80 -27.62 19.64
N THR A 229 24.78 -28.06 18.85
CA THR A 229 24.68 -29.30 18.05
C THR A 229 24.38 -30.53 18.92
N THR A 230 25.03 -30.63 20.09
CA THR A 230 24.82 -31.75 21.03
C THR A 230 23.41 -31.72 21.62
N MET A 231 22.95 -30.56 22.10
CA MET A 231 21.60 -30.39 22.65
C MET A 231 20.51 -30.70 21.61
N LEU A 232 20.69 -30.25 20.37
CA LEU A 232 19.77 -30.56 19.26
C LEU A 232 19.70 -32.06 18.97
N THR A 233 20.86 -32.74 18.94
CA THR A 233 20.92 -34.19 18.72
C THR A 233 20.14 -34.95 19.80
N ASN A 234 20.37 -34.61 21.07
CA ASN A 234 19.68 -35.24 22.20
C ASN A 234 18.17 -34.98 22.18
N SER A 235 17.78 -33.73 21.98
CA SER A 235 16.36 -33.33 22.01
C SER A 235 15.56 -33.82 20.81
N THR A 236 16.18 -34.04 19.65
CA THR A 236 15.51 -34.63 18.46
C THR A 236 14.88 -35.97 18.80
N SER A 237 15.62 -36.83 19.52
CA SER A 237 15.12 -38.16 19.91
C SER A 237 13.91 -38.07 20.83
N PHE A 238 13.93 -37.13 21.77
CA PHE A 238 12.82 -36.87 22.69
C PHE A 238 11.56 -36.40 21.96
N ILE A 239 11.68 -35.38 21.10
CA ILE A 239 10.52 -34.79 20.42
C ILE A 239 9.93 -35.70 19.33
N LEU A 240 10.74 -36.58 18.72
CA LEU A 240 10.24 -37.61 17.80
C LEU A 240 9.30 -38.61 18.49
N ALA A 241 9.48 -38.83 19.80
CA ALA A 241 8.66 -39.75 20.59
C ALA A 241 7.33 -39.15 21.08
N THR A 242 7.05 -37.88 20.80
CA THR A 242 5.78 -37.22 21.17
C THR A 242 4.58 -37.98 20.60
N PRO A 243 3.63 -38.49 21.42
CA PRO A 243 2.50 -39.29 20.94
C PRO A 243 1.46 -38.49 20.15
N ASP A 244 0.78 -39.13 19.19
CA ASP A 244 -0.32 -38.51 18.41
C ASP A 244 -1.52 -38.11 19.28
N THR A 245 -1.67 -38.70 20.47
CA THR A 245 -2.71 -38.33 21.44
C THR A 245 -2.43 -37.01 22.17
N SER A 246 -1.26 -36.41 21.98
CA SER A 246 -0.90 -35.11 22.57
C SER A 246 -1.82 -33.99 22.07
N SER A 247 -1.90 -32.88 22.81
CA SER A 247 -2.70 -31.72 22.41
C SER A 247 -2.23 -31.13 21.07
N SER A 248 -3.11 -30.40 20.37
CA SER A 248 -2.77 -29.72 19.12
C SER A 248 -1.60 -28.74 19.30
N LEU A 249 -1.50 -28.09 20.46
CA LEU A 249 -0.41 -27.19 20.81
C LEU A 249 0.96 -27.92 20.84
N VAL A 250 1.04 -29.05 21.55
CA VAL A 250 2.28 -29.84 21.66
C VAL A 250 2.69 -30.39 20.30
N LEU A 251 1.73 -30.93 19.55
CA LEU A 251 1.95 -31.46 18.21
C LEU A 251 2.45 -30.38 17.24
N ALA A 252 1.82 -29.21 17.21
CA ALA A 252 2.22 -28.11 16.33
C ALA A 252 3.64 -27.62 16.64
N GLN A 253 3.97 -27.45 17.93
CA GLN A 253 5.32 -27.05 18.33
C GLN A 253 6.37 -28.13 18.00
N THR A 254 6.02 -29.41 18.13
CA THR A 254 6.88 -30.54 17.76
C THR A 254 7.17 -30.56 16.26
N ALA A 255 6.13 -30.43 15.42
CA ALA A 255 6.29 -30.39 13.98
C ALA A 255 7.12 -29.19 13.53
N LEU A 256 6.90 -28.01 14.12
CA LEU A 256 7.70 -26.82 13.83
C LEU A 256 9.17 -27.02 14.21
N ALA A 257 9.45 -27.63 15.37
CA ALA A 257 10.80 -27.93 15.83
C ALA A 257 11.56 -28.84 14.86
N LEU A 258 10.94 -29.97 14.48
CA LEU A 258 11.51 -30.94 13.53
C LEU A 258 11.73 -30.34 12.14
N PHE A 259 10.79 -29.51 11.67
CA PHE A 259 10.93 -28.84 10.39
C PHE A 259 12.10 -27.84 10.38
N LYS A 260 12.23 -27.04 11.45
CA LYS A 260 13.29 -26.01 11.56
C LYS A 260 14.69 -26.60 11.72
N SER A 261 14.83 -27.79 12.31
CA SER A 261 16.11 -28.50 12.37
C SER A 261 16.51 -29.19 11.07
N GLN A 262 15.71 -29.04 10.00
CA GLN A 262 15.88 -29.74 8.71
C GLN A 262 15.79 -31.27 8.84
N GLU A 263 15.27 -31.76 9.96
CA GLU A 263 14.98 -33.17 10.21
C GLU A 263 13.60 -33.50 9.60
N LEU A 264 13.53 -33.41 8.27
CA LEU A 264 12.34 -33.78 7.50
C LEU A 264 12.10 -35.28 7.63
N SER A 265 11.14 -35.64 8.47
CA SER A 265 10.79 -37.02 8.77
C SER A 265 9.31 -37.28 8.49
N VAL A 266 8.98 -38.56 8.24
CA VAL A 266 7.59 -39.08 8.18
C VAL A 266 6.75 -38.59 9.37
N ARG A 267 7.40 -38.30 10.51
CA ARG A 267 6.75 -37.79 11.71
C ARG A 267 6.07 -36.45 11.51
N VAL A 268 6.68 -35.51 10.78
CA VAL A 268 6.09 -34.17 10.55
C VAL A 268 4.76 -34.32 9.80
N ASP A 269 4.71 -35.18 8.78
CA ASP A 269 3.49 -35.45 8.01
C ASP A 269 2.39 -36.12 8.82
N GLN A 270 2.75 -37.09 9.66
CA GLN A 270 1.80 -37.72 10.57
C GLN A 270 1.17 -36.69 11.51
N ILE A 271 2.00 -35.82 12.09
CA ILE A 271 1.53 -34.76 12.97
C ILE A 271 0.60 -33.79 12.23
N ILE A 272 0.99 -33.34 11.03
CA ILE A 272 0.14 -32.45 10.23
C ILE A 272 -1.20 -33.12 9.91
N THR A 273 -1.19 -34.40 9.52
CA THR A 273 -2.43 -35.16 9.26
C THR A 273 -3.36 -35.18 10.48
N VAL A 274 -2.80 -35.40 11.68
CA VAL A 274 -3.55 -35.35 12.93
C VAL A 274 -4.10 -33.93 13.17
N LEU A 275 -3.29 -32.90 12.98
CA LEU A 275 -3.73 -31.51 13.16
C LEU A 275 -4.84 -31.12 12.18
N LEU A 276 -4.71 -31.43 10.89
CA LEU A 276 -5.75 -31.18 9.89
C LEU A 276 -7.09 -31.84 10.29
N SER A 277 -7.04 -33.06 10.83
CA SER A 277 -8.25 -33.74 11.31
C SER A 277 -8.91 -33.11 12.53
N ARG A 278 -8.18 -32.24 13.26
CA ARG A 278 -8.63 -31.55 14.47
C ARG A 278 -9.08 -30.11 14.22
N GLN A 279 -8.90 -29.57 13.02
CA GLN A 279 -9.35 -28.22 12.73
C GLN A 279 -10.88 -28.17 12.84
N SER A 280 -11.39 -27.19 13.56
CA SER A 280 -12.82 -26.96 13.68
C SER A 280 -13.40 -26.46 12.34
N VAL A 281 -14.72 -26.51 12.20
CA VAL A 281 -15.42 -25.91 11.06
C VAL A 281 -15.24 -24.39 10.98
N ALA A 282 -14.90 -23.74 12.09
CA ALA A 282 -14.63 -22.31 12.15
C ALA A 282 -13.18 -21.97 11.76
N GLY A 283 -12.29 -22.98 11.68
CA GLY A 283 -10.89 -22.81 11.29
C GLY A 283 -9.87 -22.90 12.43
N ASP A 284 -10.31 -23.11 13.67
CA ASP A 284 -9.44 -23.09 14.86
C ASP A 284 -9.03 -24.49 15.36
N TRP A 285 -8.05 -24.52 16.27
CA TRP A 285 -7.56 -25.76 16.91
C TRP A 285 -7.81 -25.86 18.41
N SER A 286 -8.58 -24.94 19.00
CA SER A 286 -9.14 -24.94 20.38
C SER A 286 -9.32 -23.51 20.89
N ASP A 287 -8.28 -22.71 20.72
CA ASP A 287 -8.12 -21.37 21.29
C ASP A 287 -7.14 -20.57 20.43
N VAL A 288 -7.07 -19.26 20.68
CA VAL A 288 -6.26 -18.31 19.91
C VAL A 288 -4.76 -18.66 19.96
N TYR A 289 -4.25 -19.05 21.13
CA TYR A 289 -2.85 -19.36 21.31
C TYR A 289 -2.47 -20.62 20.52
N THR A 290 -3.22 -21.70 20.70
CA THR A 290 -2.99 -22.97 19.96
C THR A 290 -3.10 -22.76 18.45
N THR A 291 -4.12 -22.02 18.00
CA THR A 291 -4.33 -21.74 16.58
C THR A 291 -3.18 -20.91 16.00
N SER A 292 -2.65 -19.93 16.73
CA SER A 292 -1.48 -19.15 16.30
C SER A 292 -0.21 -20.00 16.16
N VAL A 293 0.02 -20.98 17.06
CA VAL A 293 1.17 -21.89 16.96
C VAL A 293 1.02 -22.84 15.77
N VAL A 294 -0.19 -23.37 15.51
CA VAL A 294 -0.47 -24.17 14.31
C VAL A 294 -0.27 -23.35 13.04
N THR A 295 -0.71 -22.09 13.04
CA THR A 295 -0.54 -21.15 11.91
C THR A 295 0.94 -20.93 11.60
N ARG A 296 1.78 -20.72 12.62
CA ARG A 296 3.25 -20.60 12.45
C ARG A 296 3.87 -21.88 11.88
N MET A 297 3.44 -23.04 12.36
CA MET A 297 3.90 -24.34 11.86
C MET A 297 3.51 -24.53 10.39
N LEU A 298 2.24 -24.31 10.03
CA LEU A 298 1.76 -24.41 8.65
C LEU A 298 2.49 -23.44 7.73
N SER A 299 2.71 -22.21 8.19
CA SER A 299 3.46 -21.20 7.43
C SER A 299 4.91 -21.60 7.19
N ALA A 300 5.57 -22.20 8.19
CA ALA A 300 6.92 -22.71 8.05
C ALA A 300 6.99 -23.86 7.01
N VAL A 301 6.11 -24.86 7.11
CA VAL A 301 6.12 -26.01 6.18
C VAL A 301 5.70 -25.64 4.76
N LEU A 302 4.89 -24.58 4.59
CA LEU A 302 4.54 -24.00 3.29
C LEU A 302 5.65 -23.08 2.73
N GLY A 303 6.72 -22.81 3.49
CA GLY A 303 7.81 -21.93 3.08
C GLY A 303 7.45 -20.45 3.05
N MET A 304 6.38 -20.05 3.76
CA MET A 304 5.91 -18.65 3.84
C MET A 304 6.75 -17.80 4.82
N ASP A 305 7.40 -18.46 5.79
CA ASP A 305 8.36 -17.84 6.72
C ASP A 305 9.75 -17.63 6.09
N ALA A 306 9.80 -16.84 5.02
CA ALA A 306 11.04 -16.55 4.32
C ALA A 306 11.71 -15.28 4.89
N ASN A 307 12.96 -15.39 5.35
CA ASN A 307 13.71 -14.30 6.00
C ASN A 307 13.82 -13.03 5.14
N ASN A 308 13.80 -13.15 3.81
CA ASN A 308 13.86 -12.01 2.90
C ASN A 308 12.60 -11.12 2.95
N LEU A 309 11.44 -11.68 3.30
CA LEU A 309 10.19 -10.91 3.46
C LEU A 309 10.22 -10.03 4.72
N GLN A 310 11.03 -10.39 5.71
CA GLN A 310 11.16 -9.69 6.99
C GLN A 310 12.30 -8.67 6.98
N GLN A 311 13.06 -8.57 5.88
CA GLN A 311 14.12 -7.57 5.75
C GLN A 311 13.53 -6.20 5.45
N SER A 312 14.20 -5.15 5.92
CA SER A 312 13.85 -3.76 5.58
C SER A 312 13.80 -3.58 4.06
N ALA A 313 12.81 -2.82 3.60
CA ALA A 313 12.66 -2.40 2.22
C ALA A 313 13.76 -1.41 1.78
N GLY A 314 14.48 -0.80 2.72
CA GLY A 314 15.54 0.17 2.42
C GLY A 314 15.01 1.48 1.85
N ILE A 315 13.77 1.85 2.16
CA ILE A 315 13.15 3.10 1.73
C ILE A 315 13.76 4.25 2.51
N THR A 316 14.55 5.11 1.85
CA THR A 316 15.27 6.19 2.52
C THR A 316 14.43 7.45 2.70
N ASP A 317 13.50 7.70 1.78
CA ASP A 317 12.62 8.88 1.79
C ASP A 317 11.54 8.77 2.88
N GLN A 318 11.51 9.73 3.80
CA GLN A 318 10.58 9.71 4.94
C GLN A 318 9.13 9.96 4.52
N SER A 319 8.89 10.85 3.55
CA SER A 319 7.55 11.15 3.04
C SER A 319 6.97 9.90 2.37
N LEU A 320 7.79 9.18 1.60
CA LEU A 320 7.38 7.94 0.96
C LEU A 320 7.02 6.85 1.98
N ARG A 321 7.83 6.69 3.05
CA ARG A 321 7.50 5.76 4.12
C ARG A 321 6.19 6.13 4.79
N SER A 322 5.98 7.40 5.11
CA SER A 322 4.75 7.90 5.72
C SER A 322 3.51 7.57 4.88
N ILE A 323 3.56 7.80 3.57
CA ILE A 323 2.45 7.50 2.64
C ILE A 323 2.17 6.01 2.56
N ILE A 324 3.21 5.18 2.38
CA ILE A 324 3.06 3.72 2.32
C ILE A 324 2.48 3.20 3.64
N ASN A 325 2.99 3.68 4.77
CA ASN A 325 2.50 3.31 6.08
C ASN A 325 1.03 3.71 6.28
N ALA A 326 0.64 4.92 5.89
CA ALA A 326 -0.76 5.32 5.92
C ALA A 326 -1.66 4.39 5.08
N GLN A 327 -1.20 4.00 3.90
CA GLN A 327 -1.95 3.07 3.02
C GLN A 327 -2.04 1.66 3.59
N LEU A 328 -1.01 1.19 4.29
CA LEU A 328 -1.01 -0.10 4.99
C LEU A 328 -1.84 -0.08 6.28
N GLY A 329 -2.26 1.09 6.76
CA GLY A 329 -2.87 1.26 8.09
C GLY A 329 -1.83 1.20 9.23
N ASN A 330 -0.56 1.43 8.89
CA ASN A 330 0.62 1.26 9.71
C ASN A 330 1.14 2.62 10.26
N ASN A 331 0.28 3.43 10.87
CA ASN A 331 0.61 4.83 11.23
C ASN A 331 1.69 5.00 12.32
N ALA A 332 2.16 3.92 12.94
CA ALA A 332 3.08 3.97 14.07
C ALA A 332 4.55 3.73 13.71
N PHE A 333 4.87 3.35 12.46
CA PHE A 333 6.20 2.88 12.09
C PHE A 333 6.87 3.75 11.07
N ASP A 334 8.19 3.85 11.18
CA ASP A 334 9.03 4.38 10.13
C ASP A 334 9.51 3.26 9.21
N ASN A 335 9.90 2.09 9.71
CA ASN A 335 10.46 1.02 8.88
C ASN A 335 9.37 0.18 8.19
N ILE A 336 9.58 -0.10 6.89
CA ILE A 336 8.74 -0.98 6.07
C ILE A 336 9.57 -2.19 5.67
N VAL A 337 9.01 -3.39 5.73
CA VAL A 337 9.67 -4.63 5.29
C VAL A 337 9.22 -5.07 3.89
N GLN A 338 10.04 -5.90 3.25
CA GLN A 338 9.78 -6.41 1.88
C GLN A 338 8.41 -7.09 1.74
N GLY A 339 7.94 -7.80 2.78
CA GLY A 339 6.65 -8.46 2.79
C GLY A 339 5.46 -7.51 2.70
N GLU A 340 5.56 -6.33 3.32
CA GLU A 340 4.50 -5.30 3.35
C GLU A 340 4.36 -4.60 2.01
N LEU A 341 5.48 -4.37 1.31
CA LEU A 341 5.48 -3.73 -0.01
C LEU A 341 4.68 -4.48 -1.05
N LEU A 342 4.53 -5.79 -0.87
CA LEU A 342 3.75 -6.60 -1.77
C LEU A 342 2.25 -6.23 -1.69
N ASP A 343 1.78 -5.67 -0.57
CA ASP A 343 0.40 -5.24 -0.41
C ASP A 343 0.07 -3.92 -1.10
N ILE A 344 1.10 -3.18 -1.50
CA ILE A 344 0.95 -1.98 -2.31
C ILE A 344 0.66 -2.39 -3.76
N THR A 345 -0.40 -1.80 -4.34
CA THR A 345 -0.80 -1.99 -5.75
C THR A 345 -0.78 -0.71 -6.55
N SER A 346 -1.00 0.41 -5.88
CA SER A 346 -0.93 1.75 -6.42
C SER A 346 -0.41 2.71 -5.35
N LEU A 347 0.27 3.78 -5.75
CA LEU A 347 0.65 4.89 -4.88
C LEU A 347 0.21 6.20 -5.52
N ASP A 348 -0.33 7.11 -4.71
CA ASP A 348 -0.59 8.50 -5.10
C ASP A 348 0.36 9.40 -4.31
N LEU A 349 1.30 10.03 -5.03
CA LEU A 349 2.37 10.86 -4.50
C LEU A 349 2.25 12.31 -4.98
N ARG A 350 1.16 12.68 -5.67
CA ARG A 350 1.02 13.99 -6.32
C ARG A 350 1.10 15.16 -5.35
N SER A 351 0.48 15.04 -4.18
CA SER A 351 0.52 16.06 -3.12
C SER A 351 1.66 15.86 -2.12
N SER A 352 2.80 15.28 -2.53
CA SER A 352 3.89 14.92 -1.63
C SER A 352 5.26 15.48 -2.01
N ASP A 353 6.10 15.69 -1.00
CA ASP A 353 7.50 16.08 -1.16
C ASP A 353 8.43 14.87 -1.40
N VAL A 354 7.92 13.78 -1.99
CA VAL A 354 8.72 12.57 -2.23
C VAL A 354 9.74 12.84 -3.33
N LEU A 355 11.03 12.65 -3.01
CA LEU A 355 12.13 12.91 -3.94
C LEU A 355 12.73 11.62 -4.53
N SER A 356 12.54 10.49 -3.85
CA SER A 356 13.15 9.22 -4.23
C SER A 356 12.22 8.04 -4.02
N LEU A 357 12.11 7.19 -5.05
CA LEU A 357 11.36 5.93 -5.02
C LEU A 357 12.24 4.71 -4.71
N VAL A 358 13.48 4.94 -4.27
CA VAL A 358 14.42 3.87 -3.87
C VAL A 358 13.79 3.02 -2.76
N GLY A 359 13.92 1.69 -2.90
CA GLY A 359 13.34 0.70 -1.99
C GLY A 359 12.02 0.09 -2.48
N LEU A 360 11.35 0.70 -3.47
CA LEU A 360 10.12 0.15 -4.05
C LEU A 360 10.32 -1.05 -4.99
N SER A 361 11.55 -1.47 -5.26
CA SER A 361 11.84 -2.67 -6.08
C SER A 361 11.24 -3.96 -5.51
N GLY A 362 10.95 -3.99 -4.20
CA GLY A 362 10.23 -5.07 -3.53
C GLY A 362 8.73 -5.11 -3.79
N ALA A 363 8.13 -3.98 -4.19
CA ALA A 363 6.69 -3.80 -4.39
C ALA A 363 6.23 -4.41 -5.73
N THR A 364 6.39 -5.72 -5.90
CA THR A 364 6.18 -6.41 -7.19
C THR A 364 4.73 -6.44 -7.68
N ASN A 365 3.77 -6.05 -6.84
CA ASN A 365 2.36 -5.88 -7.21
C ASN A 365 1.99 -4.43 -7.50
N LEU A 366 2.93 -3.48 -7.34
CA LEU A 366 2.74 -2.09 -7.70
C LEU A 366 2.62 -1.99 -9.22
N THR A 367 1.49 -1.45 -9.67
CA THR A 367 1.17 -1.34 -11.10
C THR A 367 1.05 0.11 -11.54
N VAL A 368 0.68 1.01 -10.64
CA VAL A 368 0.47 2.43 -10.93
C VAL A 368 1.11 3.29 -9.85
N VAL A 369 1.84 4.33 -10.24
CA VAL A 369 2.30 5.39 -9.34
C VAL A 369 1.92 6.73 -9.97
N GLN A 370 1.22 7.55 -9.20
CA GLN A 370 0.92 8.93 -9.57
C GLN A 370 1.95 9.84 -8.89
N VAL A 371 2.61 10.72 -9.65
CA VAL A 371 3.71 11.56 -9.17
C VAL A 371 3.54 13.01 -9.61
N ASN A 372 4.24 13.91 -8.92
CA ASN A 372 4.55 15.24 -9.44
C ASN A 372 5.77 15.20 -10.39
N ALA A 373 6.02 16.29 -11.12
CA ALA A 373 7.14 16.43 -12.05
C ALA A 373 8.53 16.20 -11.43
N SER A 374 8.65 16.33 -10.09
CA SER A 374 9.93 16.38 -9.37
C SER A 374 10.41 15.00 -8.89
N THR A 375 9.59 13.97 -9.00
CA THR A 375 9.89 12.64 -8.44
C THR A 375 10.77 11.82 -9.39
N ASP A 376 11.93 11.34 -8.91
CA ASP A 376 12.77 10.42 -9.70
C ASP A 376 12.13 9.02 -9.79
N THR A 377 11.62 8.69 -10.99
CA THR A 377 10.94 7.42 -11.30
C THR A 377 11.86 6.37 -11.92
N SER A 378 13.15 6.65 -12.12
CA SER A 378 14.10 5.78 -12.82
C SER A 378 14.27 4.40 -12.19
N SER A 379 13.94 4.26 -10.90
CA SER A 379 14.02 3.01 -10.14
C SER A 379 12.84 2.05 -10.36
N LEU A 380 11.76 2.48 -11.04
CA LEU A 380 10.57 1.67 -11.28
C LEU A 380 10.56 1.08 -12.70
N VAL A 381 10.49 -0.25 -12.80
CA VAL A 381 10.42 -0.97 -14.08
C VAL A 381 9.09 -1.72 -14.16
N GLY A 382 8.36 -1.54 -15.26
CA GLY A 382 7.07 -2.23 -15.49
C GLY A 382 5.89 -1.64 -14.70
N VAL A 383 6.05 -0.45 -14.14
CA VAL A 383 5.01 0.31 -13.43
C VAL A 383 4.54 1.43 -14.33
N THR A 384 3.22 1.63 -14.42
CA THR A 384 2.64 2.79 -15.12
C THR A 384 2.82 4.04 -14.26
N ILE A 385 3.51 5.03 -14.81
CA ILE A 385 3.67 6.35 -14.18
C ILE A 385 2.63 7.30 -14.76
N ILE A 386 1.93 8.00 -13.87
CA ILE A 386 0.97 9.05 -14.22
C ILE A 386 1.48 10.34 -13.58
N VAL A 387 1.58 11.41 -14.36
CA VAL A 387 2.15 12.69 -13.92
C VAL A 387 1.05 13.74 -13.83
N ASP A 388 1.16 14.58 -12.81
CA ASP A 388 0.36 15.79 -12.54
C ASP A 388 1.38 16.86 -12.12
N SER A 389 1.80 17.68 -13.09
CA SER A 389 3.00 18.52 -12.96
C SER A 389 2.76 19.79 -12.13
N ASP A 390 1.54 20.33 -12.17
CA ASP A 390 1.14 21.54 -11.48
C ASP A 390 0.30 21.29 -10.21
N SER A 391 0.02 20.00 -9.92
CA SER A 391 -0.64 19.53 -8.71
C SER A 391 -2.08 20.04 -8.55
N ASP A 392 -2.78 20.22 -9.66
CA ASP A 392 -4.15 20.72 -9.69
C ASP A 392 -5.21 19.60 -9.57
N GLY A 393 -4.77 18.35 -9.67
CA GLY A 393 -5.59 17.14 -9.53
C GLY A 393 -5.97 16.49 -10.86
N ILE A 394 -5.69 17.13 -11.99
CA ILE A 394 -5.84 16.61 -13.34
C ILE A 394 -4.48 16.06 -13.81
N VAL A 395 -4.51 14.97 -14.56
CA VAL A 395 -3.28 14.32 -15.04
C VAL A 395 -2.91 14.89 -16.41
N GLU A 396 -1.62 15.04 -16.69
CA GLU A 396 -1.13 15.67 -17.94
C GLU A 396 -1.76 15.11 -19.22
N ALA A 397 -2.14 13.83 -19.22
CA ALA A 397 -2.76 13.17 -20.37
C ALA A 397 -4.18 13.68 -20.70
N THR A 398 -4.82 14.37 -19.78
CA THR A 398 -6.19 14.93 -19.91
C THR A 398 -6.27 16.39 -19.50
N ASP A 399 -5.14 17.00 -19.17
CA ASP A 399 -5.04 18.37 -18.69
C ASP A 399 -4.84 19.33 -19.87
N ASN A 400 -5.72 20.32 -20.00
CA ASN A 400 -5.58 21.35 -21.01
C ASN A 400 -4.57 22.46 -20.64
N CYS A 401 -4.08 22.49 -19.40
CA CYS A 401 -2.94 23.33 -18.99
C CYS A 401 -1.93 22.58 -18.09
N PRO A 402 -1.16 21.60 -18.62
CA PRO A 402 -0.31 20.67 -17.85
C PRO A 402 0.73 21.27 -16.87
N LEU A 403 0.99 22.57 -16.95
CA LEU A 403 2.01 23.28 -16.19
C LEU A 403 1.44 24.44 -15.36
N ILE A 404 0.14 24.73 -15.45
CA ILE A 404 -0.50 25.86 -14.77
C ILE A 404 -1.85 25.43 -14.20
N SER A 405 -1.89 25.35 -12.86
CA SER A 405 -3.03 24.81 -12.12
C SER A 405 -4.36 25.43 -12.55
N ASN A 406 -5.23 24.59 -13.12
CA ASN A 406 -6.57 24.95 -13.57
C ASN A 406 -7.58 23.81 -13.33
N PRO A 407 -7.93 23.48 -12.07
CA PRO A 407 -8.80 22.33 -11.76
C PRO A 407 -10.19 22.36 -12.41
N ALA A 408 -10.63 23.54 -12.88
CA ALA A 408 -11.88 23.75 -13.58
C ALA A 408 -11.84 23.36 -15.06
N GLN A 409 -10.64 23.21 -15.66
CA GLN A 409 -10.41 22.82 -17.05
C GLN A 409 -11.25 23.65 -18.05
N ALA A 410 -11.34 24.95 -17.79
CA ALA A 410 -12.03 25.88 -18.67
C ALA A 410 -11.26 25.97 -20.01
N ASN A 411 -12.03 26.01 -21.11
CA ASN A 411 -11.55 26.02 -22.49
C ASN A 411 -12.67 26.63 -23.35
N LEU A 412 -12.64 27.95 -23.52
CA LEU A 412 -13.72 28.71 -24.14
C LEU A 412 -13.82 28.44 -25.65
N ASP A 413 -12.70 28.38 -26.37
CA ASP A 413 -12.65 28.19 -27.82
C ASP A 413 -12.63 26.70 -28.24
N GLY A 414 -12.32 25.81 -27.30
CA GLY A 414 -12.31 24.36 -27.47
C GLY A 414 -11.04 23.81 -28.13
N ASP A 415 -9.94 24.55 -28.10
CA ASP A 415 -8.66 24.14 -28.67
C ASP A 415 -7.87 23.18 -27.75
N ALA A 416 -6.56 23.02 -27.94
CA ALA A 416 -5.74 22.13 -27.12
C ALA A 416 -5.31 22.73 -25.77
N PHE A 417 -5.42 24.05 -25.60
CA PHE A 417 -5.05 24.80 -24.42
C PHE A 417 -6.31 25.12 -23.60
N GLY A 418 -6.13 25.51 -22.34
CA GLY A 418 -7.21 26.01 -21.51
C GLY A 418 -7.05 27.50 -21.25
N ASP A 419 -8.14 28.17 -20.85
CA ASP A 419 -8.19 29.64 -20.68
C ASP A 419 -7.04 30.21 -19.84
N VAL A 420 -6.45 29.41 -18.94
CA VAL A 420 -5.37 29.84 -18.02
C VAL A 420 -3.98 29.82 -18.68
N CYS A 421 -3.79 28.98 -19.70
CA CYS A 421 -2.53 28.82 -20.43
C CYS A 421 -2.63 29.17 -21.91
N ASP A 422 -3.82 29.55 -22.37
CA ASP A 422 -4.05 30.13 -23.68
C ASP A 422 -3.72 31.63 -23.68
N SER A 423 -3.21 32.11 -24.81
CA SER A 423 -2.99 33.53 -25.06
C SER A 423 -4.10 34.18 -25.89
N ASP A 424 -4.97 33.37 -26.51
CA ASP A 424 -6.10 33.74 -27.36
C ASP A 424 -7.31 32.93 -26.85
N ILE A 425 -7.93 33.40 -25.75
CA ILE A 425 -8.85 32.57 -24.95
C ILE A 425 -10.16 32.32 -25.71
N ASP A 426 -10.61 33.22 -26.58
CA ASP A 426 -11.86 33.09 -27.34
C ASP A 426 -11.69 32.59 -28.79
N GLY A 427 -10.45 32.47 -29.26
CA GLY A 427 -10.06 31.83 -30.52
C GLY A 427 -10.39 32.65 -31.77
N ASP A 428 -10.50 33.97 -31.68
CA ASP A 428 -10.73 34.85 -32.82
C ASP A 428 -9.46 35.18 -33.64
N GLY A 429 -8.28 34.84 -33.11
CA GLY A 429 -6.98 35.06 -33.73
C GLY A 429 -6.23 36.31 -33.25
N PHE A 430 -6.77 37.06 -32.28
CA PHE A 430 -6.20 38.25 -31.69
C PHE A 430 -6.00 38.10 -30.19
N THR A 431 -4.74 38.07 -29.76
CA THR A 431 -4.40 38.12 -28.33
C THR A 431 -4.51 39.54 -27.76
N VAL A 432 -4.58 39.66 -26.43
CA VAL A 432 -4.43 40.95 -25.73
C VAL A 432 -3.18 41.73 -26.17
N ALA A 433 -2.08 41.02 -26.50
CA ALA A 433 -0.85 41.65 -26.96
C ALA A 433 -0.95 42.22 -28.39
N GLN A 434 -1.91 41.75 -29.19
CA GLN A 434 -2.23 42.24 -30.53
C GLN A 434 -3.31 43.33 -30.52
N GLY A 435 -3.85 43.67 -29.35
CA GLY A 435 -4.79 44.78 -29.17
C GLY A 435 -6.23 44.36 -29.01
N ASP A 436 -6.52 43.08 -28.85
CA ASP A 436 -7.82 42.64 -28.32
C ASP A 436 -7.96 43.14 -26.87
N TRP A 437 -9.12 43.74 -26.56
CA TRP A 437 -9.43 44.32 -25.25
C TRP A 437 -10.37 43.45 -24.42
N ASN A 438 -10.91 42.37 -24.98
CA ASN A 438 -11.68 41.38 -24.27
C ASN A 438 -11.54 39.97 -24.89
N ASP A 439 -10.40 39.35 -24.61
CA ASP A 439 -10.01 37.95 -24.87
C ASP A 439 -11.03 36.86 -24.44
N PHE A 440 -12.17 37.22 -23.83
CA PHE A 440 -13.26 36.30 -23.48
C PHE A 440 -14.47 36.45 -24.41
N ASP A 441 -14.38 37.25 -25.47
CA ASP A 441 -15.46 37.62 -26.37
C ASP A 441 -14.95 37.78 -27.81
N ASN A 442 -15.08 36.71 -28.59
CA ASN A 442 -14.64 36.61 -29.99
C ASN A 442 -15.35 37.56 -30.98
N THR A 443 -16.14 38.51 -30.47
CA THR A 443 -16.73 39.60 -31.24
C THR A 443 -15.98 40.92 -31.06
N LEU A 444 -15.01 41.00 -30.13
CA LEU A 444 -14.33 42.22 -29.72
C LEU A 444 -12.84 42.17 -30.02
N TYR A 445 -12.45 42.49 -31.24
CA TYR A 445 -11.05 42.44 -31.69
C TYR A 445 -10.72 43.53 -32.70
N PRO A 446 -9.43 43.89 -32.88
CA PRO A 446 -9.04 44.91 -33.83
C PRO A 446 -9.54 44.64 -35.25
N GLY A 447 -10.45 45.50 -35.73
CA GLY A 447 -11.07 45.37 -37.05
C GLY A 447 -12.22 44.37 -37.13
N ALA A 448 -12.86 44.02 -36.00
CA ALA A 448 -14.08 43.24 -35.99
C ALA A 448 -15.23 43.94 -36.74
N PRO A 449 -16.18 43.19 -37.31
CA PRO A 449 -17.40 43.77 -37.84
C PRO A 449 -18.24 44.41 -36.73
N GLU A 450 -18.55 45.69 -36.89
CA GLU A 450 -19.41 46.43 -35.96
C GLU A 450 -20.87 45.96 -35.98
N ILE A 451 -21.50 45.94 -34.82
CA ILE A 451 -22.95 45.81 -34.67
C ILE A 451 -23.49 47.19 -34.34
N CYS A 452 -24.12 47.83 -35.32
CA CYS A 452 -24.51 49.23 -35.13
C CYS A 452 -25.47 49.42 -33.94
N GLY A 453 -25.21 50.47 -33.16
CA GLY A 453 -26.15 51.03 -32.18
C GLY A 453 -26.44 50.13 -30.97
N ASP A 454 -25.62 49.11 -30.74
CA ASP A 454 -25.70 48.27 -29.52
C ASP A 454 -24.91 48.88 -28.34
N GLY A 455 -24.16 49.96 -28.59
CA GLY A 455 -23.37 50.67 -27.60
C GLY A 455 -22.01 50.02 -27.29
N ILE A 456 -21.61 49.02 -28.08
CA ILE A 456 -20.34 48.31 -27.96
C ILE A 456 -19.48 48.72 -29.17
N ASP A 457 -18.20 48.98 -28.92
CA ASP A 457 -17.18 49.27 -29.93
C ASP A 457 -16.46 47.94 -30.17
N GLN A 458 -16.83 47.23 -31.24
CA GLN A 458 -16.36 45.88 -31.53
C GLN A 458 -14.98 45.89 -32.20
N ASP A 459 -14.64 46.94 -32.94
CA ASP A 459 -13.38 47.05 -33.68
C ASP A 459 -12.29 47.90 -32.99
N GLY A 460 -12.68 48.60 -31.92
CA GLY A 460 -11.79 49.31 -31.00
C GLY A 460 -11.32 50.66 -31.53
N ASP A 461 -11.99 51.22 -32.55
CA ASP A 461 -11.65 52.52 -33.12
C ASP A 461 -12.08 53.71 -32.24
N GLY A 462 -12.88 53.44 -31.19
CA GLY A 462 -13.38 54.39 -30.22
C GLY A 462 -14.81 54.88 -30.49
N SER A 463 -15.55 54.30 -31.45
CA SER A 463 -16.91 54.70 -31.82
C SER A 463 -17.80 53.52 -32.24
N ASP A 464 -18.91 53.31 -31.53
CA ASP A 464 -20.00 52.42 -32.00
C ASP A 464 -20.59 52.94 -33.33
N MET A 465 -20.68 52.04 -34.31
CA MET A 465 -21.25 52.32 -35.62
C MET A 465 -22.70 52.85 -35.55
N VAL A 466 -22.98 53.95 -36.26
CA VAL A 466 -24.33 54.55 -36.29
C VAL A 466 -25.25 53.78 -37.25
N CYS A 467 -26.30 53.15 -36.70
CA CYS A 467 -27.33 52.49 -37.53
C CYS A 467 -28.04 53.47 -38.47
N GLY A 468 -28.23 53.04 -39.72
CA GLY A 468 -28.98 53.75 -40.75
C GLY A 468 -28.20 54.80 -41.52
N ASP A 469 -26.95 55.10 -41.14
CA ASP A 469 -26.06 56.00 -41.87
C ASP A 469 -25.28 55.24 -42.97
N VAL A 470 -25.98 54.75 -43.97
CA VAL A 470 -25.40 53.85 -45.00
C VAL A 470 -24.19 54.46 -45.70
N ASN A 471 -24.15 55.78 -45.90
CA ASN A 471 -23.03 56.46 -46.55
C ASN A 471 -21.87 56.83 -45.60
N GLY A 472 -22.04 56.66 -44.28
CA GLY A 472 -21.03 56.94 -43.27
C GLY A 472 -20.69 58.43 -43.11
N ASP A 473 -21.62 59.35 -43.42
CA ASP A 473 -21.40 60.79 -43.34
C ASP A 473 -21.79 61.42 -41.99
N GLY A 474 -22.27 60.60 -41.07
CA GLY A 474 -22.73 60.97 -39.73
C GLY A 474 -24.19 61.42 -39.68
N GLN A 475 -24.96 61.29 -40.75
CA GLN A 475 -26.37 61.71 -40.81
C GLN A 475 -27.28 60.65 -41.42
N ILE A 476 -28.26 60.19 -40.64
CA ILE A 476 -29.35 59.34 -41.14
C ILE A 476 -30.32 60.21 -41.97
N ALA A 477 -30.23 60.14 -43.30
CA ALA A 477 -30.93 61.01 -44.22
C ALA A 477 -31.56 60.26 -45.42
N LEU A 478 -32.20 61.03 -46.31
CA LEU A 478 -32.80 60.47 -47.54
C LEU A 478 -31.75 59.82 -48.46
N ALA A 479 -30.49 60.21 -48.33
CA ALA A 479 -29.38 59.62 -49.09
C ALA A 479 -29.21 58.13 -48.77
N ASP A 480 -29.36 57.73 -47.51
CA ASP A 480 -29.17 56.35 -47.04
C ASP A 480 -30.28 55.43 -47.51
N ILE A 481 -31.52 55.95 -47.52
CA ILE A 481 -32.68 55.26 -48.11
C ILE A 481 -32.40 54.99 -49.60
N LEU A 482 -31.87 55.98 -50.32
CA LEU A 482 -31.61 55.85 -51.75
C LEU A 482 -30.50 54.84 -52.03
N LEU A 483 -29.43 54.82 -51.23
CA LEU A 483 -28.35 53.85 -51.35
C LEU A 483 -28.84 52.42 -51.07
N SER A 484 -29.60 52.22 -49.99
CA SER A 484 -30.21 50.94 -49.64
C SER A 484 -31.13 50.42 -50.74
N GLN A 485 -31.95 51.30 -51.33
CA GLN A 485 -32.83 50.95 -52.45
C GLN A 485 -32.05 50.60 -53.72
N GLN A 486 -30.99 51.35 -54.05
CA GLN A 486 -30.15 51.05 -55.20
C GLN A 486 -29.43 49.72 -55.03
N HIS A 487 -28.99 49.40 -53.81
CA HIS A 487 -28.40 48.11 -53.48
C HIS A 487 -29.39 46.96 -53.64
N LEU A 488 -30.57 47.06 -53.04
CA LEU A 488 -31.63 46.05 -53.13
C LEU A 488 -32.09 45.80 -54.57
N LEU A 489 -32.11 46.83 -55.42
CA LEU A 489 -32.44 46.72 -56.85
C LEU A 489 -31.29 46.21 -57.72
N GLY A 490 -30.10 45.97 -57.15
CA GLY A 490 -28.90 45.54 -57.87
C GLY A 490 -28.24 46.62 -58.73
N ASN A 491 -28.60 47.89 -58.53
CA ASN A 491 -28.05 49.03 -59.26
C ASN A 491 -26.75 49.58 -58.63
N LEU A 492 -26.47 49.22 -57.38
CA LEU A 492 -25.29 49.62 -56.62
C LEU A 492 -24.76 48.43 -55.79
N THR A 493 -23.45 48.26 -55.73
CA THR A 493 -22.82 47.34 -54.78
C THR A 493 -22.26 48.17 -53.63
N LEU A 494 -22.73 47.89 -52.42
CA LEU A 494 -22.23 48.49 -51.19
C LEU A 494 -21.08 47.64 -50.63
N ASP A 495 -20.16 48.27 -49.91
CA ASP A 495 -19.17 47.54 -49.09
C ASP A 495 -19.84 46.95 -47.84
N ALA A 496 -19.10 46.08 -47.14
CA ALA A 496 -19.63 45.35 -45.99
C ALA A 496 -20.09 46.29 -44.86
N GLU A 497 -19.37 47.37 -44.63
CA GLU A 497 -19.66 48.35 -43.58
C GLU A 497 -20.93 49.14 -43.89
N SER A 498 -21.11 49.57 -45.15
CA SER A 498 -22.34 50.22 -45.61
C SER A 498 -23.54 49.27 -45.57
N ILE A 499 -23.32 47.97 -45.83
CA ILE A 499 -24.36 46.94 -45.66
C ILE A 499 -24.72 46.81 -44.19
N ALA A 500 -23.74 46.72 -43.28
CA ALA A 500 -23.97 46.59 -41.85
C ALA A 500 -24.69 47.81 -41.26
N ARG A 501 -24.34 49.05 -41.67
CA ARG A 501 -25.10 50.26 -41.30
C ARG A 501 -26.54 50.24 -41.81
N GLY A 502 -26.78 49.61 -42.95
CA GLY A 502 -28.11 49.54 -43.59
C GLY A 502 -28.98 48.37 -43.16
N ASP A 503 -28.43 47.39 -42.45
CA ASP A 503 -29.10 46.18 -41.99
C ASP A 503 -29.69 46.41 -40.59
N LEU A 504 -30.98 46.70 -40.56
CA LEU A 504 -31.71 47.16 -39.37
C LEU A 504 -32.71 46.11 -38.86
N TYR A 505 -32.89 45.02 -39.59
CA TYR A 505 -33.94 44.04 -39.40
C TYR A 505 -33.42 42.61 -39.61
N PRO A 506 -33.72 41.65 -38.70
CA PRO A 506 -34.52 41.81 -37.48
C PRO A 506 -33.93 42.77 -36.45
N ALA A 507 -34.79 43.56 -35.81
CA ALA A 507 -34.34 44.50 -34.77
C ALA A 507 -33.57 43.76 -33.65
N ASN A 508 -32.38 44.23 -33.32
CA ASN A 508 -31.41 43.63 -32.39
C ASN A 508 -30.77 42.30 -32.84
N ALA A 509 -30.98 41.87 -34.08
CA ALA A 509 -30.30 40.73 -34.69
C ALA A 509 -30.23 40.89 -36.22
N PRO A 510 -29.46 41.88 -36.73
CA PRO A 510 -29.25 42.09 -38.17
C PRO A 510 -28.77 40.80 -38.86
N ASP A 511 -29.27 40.51 -40.06
CA ASP A 511 -29.04 39.21 -40.74
C ASP A 511 -27.96 39.23 -41.85
N GLY A 512 -27.23 40.35 -41.93
CA GLY A 512 -26.22 40.69 -42.91
C GLY A 512 -26.79 41.19 -44.24
N GLN A 513 -28.08 41.51 -44.34
CA GLN A 513 -28.71 41.89 -45.62
C GLN A 513 -29.62 43.11 -45.51
N ILE A 514 -29.45 44.05 -46.44
CA ILE A 514 -30.44 45.11 -46.64
C ILE A 514 -31.64 44.56 -47.41
N THR A 515 -32.75 44.34 -46.70
CA THR A 515 -34.04 43.92 -47.25
C THR A 515 -35.05 45.08 -47.33
N ILE A 516 -36.27 44.80 -47.78
CA ILE A 516 -37.37 45.77 -47.76
C ILE A 516 -37.74 46.18 -46.33
N SER A 517 -37.59 45.26 -45.36
CA SER A 517 -37.90 45.53 -43.95
C SER A 517 -36.93 46.58 -43.38
N ASP A 518 -35.66 46.48 -43.73
CA ASP A 518 -34.60 47.42 -43.35
C ASP A 518 -34.88 48.81 -43.90
N ILE A 519 -35.18 48.90 -45.19
CA ILE A 519 -35.51 50.16 -45.85
C ILE A 519 -36.75 50.80 -45.22
N LEU A 520 -37.74 50.00 -44.79
CA LEU A 520 -38.92 50.52 -44.11
C LEU A 520 -38.57 51.09 -42.73
N LEU A 521 -37.69 50.42 -41.98
CA LEU A 521 -37.19 50.92 -40.69
C LEU A 521 -36.36 52.19 -40.87
N LEU A 522 -35.49 52.22 -41.88
CA LEU A 522 -34.69 53.37 -42.23
C LEU A 522 -35.56 54.58 -42.63
N GLN A 523 -36.65 54.34 -43.36
CA GLN A 523 -37.65 55.37 -43.66
C GLN A 523 -38.31 55.93 -42.40
N GLN A 524 -38.62 55.08 -41.42
CA GLN A 524 -39.18 55.52 -40.14
C GLN A 524 -38.19 56.41 -39.37
N LEU A 525 -36.91 56.03 -39.33
CA LEU A 525 -35.84 56.80 -38.72
C LEU A 525 -35.68 58.19 -39.36
N VAL A 526 -35.57 58.26 -40.69
CA VAL A 526 -35.43 59.52 -41.43
C VAL A 526 -36.65 60.43 -41.28
N LEU A 527 -37.85 59.86 -41.22
CA LEU A 527 -39.10 60.62 -41.10
C LEU A 527 -39.50 60.96 -39.66
N GLY A 528 -38.78 60.43 -38.65
CA GLY A 528 -39.08 60.62 -37.23
C GLY A 528 -40.42 60.00 -36.80
N VAL A 529 -40.85 58.92 -37.45
CA VAL A 529 -42.11 58.23 -37.16
C VAL A 529 -41.80 57.00 -36.32
N GLN A 530 -42.09 57.05 -35.01
CA GLN A 530 -41.94 55.91 -34.09
C GLN A 530 -42.93 54.79 -34.37
#